data_AF-M9M471-F1
#
_entry.id   AF-M9M471-F1
#
_cell.length_a   1.000
_cell.length_b   1.000
_cell.length_c   1.000
_cell.angle_alpha   90.00
_cell.angle_beta   90.00
_cell.angle_gamma   90.00
#
_symmetry.space_group_name_H-M   'P 1'
#
loop_
_entity.id
_entity.type
_entity.pdbx_description
1 polymer ?
#
loop_
_entity_poly.entity_id
_entity_poly.type
_entity_poly.pdbx_seq_one_letter_code
_entity_poly.pdbx_strand_id
1 'polypeptide(L)'
;MTLAFTYKIDLKNQIIYPHFAYEVTDKNGNTERYIEDLSLKYYYENQLEETVTKAGLKIIERFGWYDKKLIEEANRELIFIYRKL
;
A
#
# COMPACT_ATOMS: atom_id res chain seq x y z
N MET A 1 -24.04 10.98 10.42
CA MET A 1 -23.78 10.71 8.98
C MET A 1 -22.41 10.08 8.87
N THR A 2 -22.35 8.75 8.79
CA THR A 2 -21.08 8.00 8.76
C THR A 2 -20.65 7.92 7.29
N LEU A 3 -19.60 8.67 6.90
CA LEU A 3 -18.96 8.46 5.60
C LEU A 3 -18.19 7.13 5.66
N ALA A 4 -18.85 6.04 5.27
CA ALA A 4 -18.15 4.82 4.92
C ALA A 4 -17.53 5.04 3.53
N PHE A 5 -16.24 5.33 3.47
CA PHE A 5 -15.49 5.29 2.21
C PHE A 5 -15.30 3.83 1.82
N THR A 6 -16.29 3.27 1.10
CA THR A 6 -16.20 1.92 0.54
C THR A 6 -15.31 1.98 -0.70
N TYR A 7 -14.02 1.66 -0.57
CA TYR A 7 -13.13 1.54 -1.71
C TYR A 7 -13.42 0.25 -2.49
N LYS A 8 -13.38 0.34 -3.82
CA LYS A 8 -13.56 -0.82 -4.70
C LYS A 8 -12.28 -1.68 -4.69
N ILE A 9 -12.44 -2.99 -4.57
CA ILE A 9 -11.32 -3.95 -4.64
C ILE A 9 -11.54 -4.87 -5.83
N ASP A 10 -10.62 -4.84 -6.79
CA ASP A 10 -10.52 -5.83 -7.87
C ASP A 10 -9.59 -6.96 -7.43
N LEU A 11 -10.19 -8.03 -6.91
CA LEU A 11 -9.46 -9.20 -6.42
C LEU A 11 -8.75 -9.98 -7.54
N LYS A 12 -9.30 -9.96 -8.77
CA LYS A 12 -8.74 -10.70 -9.91
C LYS A 12 -7.43 -10.05 -10.37
N ASN A 13 -7.43 -8.72 -10.44
CA ASN A 13 -6.26 -7.96 -10.84
C ASN A 13 -5.43 -7.47 -9.64
N GLN A 14 -5.82 -7.76 -8.41
CA GLN A 14 -5.18 -7.29 -7.17
C GLN A 14 -4.97 -5.76 -7.16
N ILE A 15 -6.04 -5.01 -7.43
CA ILE A 15 -6.03 -3.53 -7.41
C ILE A 15 -7.05 -3.03 -6.39
N ILE A 16 -6.63 -2.10 -5.54
CA ILE A 16 -7.51 -1.33 -4.66
C ILE A 16 -7.66 0.07 -5.27
N TYR A 17 -8.88 0.57 -5.33
CA TYR A 17 -9.21 1.90 -5.81
C TYR A 17 -9.63 2.79 -4.63
N PRO A 18 -8.69 3.30 -3.82
CA PRO A 18 -9.04 4.28 -2.80
C PRO A 18 -9.40 5.62 -3.46
N HIS A 19 -10.42 6.27 -2.90
CA HIS A 19 -10.74 7.65 -3.19
C HIS A 19 -9.69 8.56 -2.54
N PHE A 20 -8.97 9.31 -3.37
CA PHE A 20 -8.03 10.34 -2.94
C PHE A 20 -8.65 11.71 -3.20
N ALA A 21 -8.78 12.52 -2.14
CA ALA A 21 -9.30 13.86 -2.24
C ALA A 21 -8.27 14.85 -1.71
N TYR A 22 -8.00 15.90 -2.47
CA TYR A 22 -7.07 16.96 -2.08
C TYR A 22 -7.59 18.32 -2.54
N GLU A 23 -7.10 19.36 -1.90
CA GLU A 23 -7.45 20.75 -2.20
C GLU A 23 -6.18 21.51 -2.57
N VAL A 24 -6.27 22.37 -3.57
CA VAL A 24 -5.18 23.23 -4.03
C VAL A 24 -5.65 24.67 -3.92
N THR A 25 -4.90 25.49 -3.17
CA THR A 25 -5.14 26.93 -3.07
C THR A 25 -4.12 27.68 -3.91
N ASP A 26 -4.60 28.50 -4.83
CA ASP A 26 -3.74 29.34 -5.67
C ASP A 26 -3.18 30.55 -4.90
N LYS A 27 -2.25 31.28 -5.52
CA LYS A 27 -1.65 32.50 -4.94
C LYS A 27 -2.64 33.64 -4.67
N ASN A 28 -3.84 33.57 -5.24
CA ASN A 28 -4.91 34.56 -5.07
C ASN A 28 -5.90 34.14 -3.96
N GLY A 29 -5.70 32.98 -3.34
CA GLY A 29 -6.58 32.43 -2.31
C GLY A 29 -7.80 31.65 -2.85
N ASN A 30 -7.87 31.37 -4.15
CA ASN A 30 -8.90 30.50 -4.71
C ASN A 30 -8.56 29.04 -4.41
N THR A 31 -9.51 28.28 -3.85
CA THR A 31 -9.32 26.86 -3.56
C THR A 31 -10.14 26.00 -4.51
N GLU A 32 -9.48 25.02 -5.12
CA GLU A 32 -10.11 23.97 -5.92
C GLU A 32 -9.97 22.62 -5.22
N ARG A 33 -11.02 21.78 -5.31
CA ARG A 33 -11.04 20.43 -4.76
C ARG A 33 -11.02 19.40 -5.87
N TYR A 34 -10.14 18.42 -5.73
CA TYR A 34 -10.00 17.29 -6.64
C TYR A 34 -10.36 16.00 -5.90
N ILE A 35 -11.04 15.10 -6.60
CA ILE A 35 -11.37 13.77 -6.12
C ILE A 35 -11.06 12.80 -7.25
N GLU A 36 -10.17 11.85 -6.99
CA GLU A 36 -9.75 10.85 -7.97
C GLU A 36 -9.62 9.48 -7.32
N ASP A 37 -9.71 8.43 -8.15
CA ASP A 37 -9.45 7.07 -7.73
C ASP A 37 -8.01 6.70 -8.07
N LEU A 38 -7.22 6.35 -7.07
CA LEU A 38 -5.87 5.83 -7.32
C LEU A 38 -5.94 4.34 -7.63
N SER A 39 -5.29 3.87 -8.68
CA SER A 39 -5.19 2.43 -8.97
C SER A 39 -4.00 1.82 -8.24
N LEU A 40 -4.17 1.38 -6.99
CA LEU A 40 -3.09 0.81 -6.20
C LEU A 40 -3.02 -0.72 -6.37
N LYS A 41 -1.94 -1.21 -6.97
CA LYS A 41 -1.63 -2.64 -7.05
C LYS A 41 -1.15 -3.13 -5.68
N TYR A 42 -1.69 -4.25 -5.19
CA TYR A 42 -1.23 -4.89 -3.96
C TYR A 42 -0.75 -6.32 -4.22
N TYR A 43 0.09 -6.82 -3.31
CA TYR A 43 0.64 -8.17 -3.34
C TYR A 43 0.51 -8.82 -1.97
N TYR A 44 0.30 -10.13 -1.96
CA TYR A 44 0.37 -10.94 -0.75
C TYR A 44 1.82 -11.21 -0.37
N GLU A 45 2.06 -11.49 0.91
CA GLU A 45 3.39 -11.81 1.47
C GLU A 45 4.14 -12.85 0.64
N ASN A 46 3.52 -14.00 0.37
CA ASN A 46 4.13 -15.09 -0.39
C ASN A 46 4.56 -14.69 -1.82
N GLN A 47 3.83 -13.79 -2.48
CA GLN A 47 4.17 -13.29 -3.81
C GLN A 47 5.44 -12.43 -3.78
N LEU A 48 5.59 -11.60 -2.74
CA LEU A 48 6.78 -10.78 -2.52
C LEU A 48 7.99 -11.67 -2.19
N GLU A 49 7.83 -12.65 -1.31
CA GLU A 49 8.90 -13.59 -0.93
C GLU A 49 9.41 -14.41 -2.13
N GLU A 50 8.50 -14.92 -2.95
CA GLU A 50 8.84 -15.68 -4.16
C GLU A 50 9.62 -14.82 -5.15
N THR A 51 9.19 -13.57 -5.36
CA THR A 51 9.84 -12.64 -6.30
C THR A 51 11.29 -12.36 -5.88
N VAL A 52 11.52 -12.08 -4.60
CA VAL A 52 12.85 -11.80 -4.05
C VAL A 52 13.75 -13.04 -4.11
N THR A 53 13.21 -14.20 -3.75
CA THR A 53 13.98 -15.45 -3.78
C THR A 53 14.43 -15.77 -5.20
N LYS A 54 13.55 -15.61 -6.20
CA LYS A 54 13.89 -15.75 -7.62
C LYS A 54 14.93 -14.73 -8.09
N ALA A 55 14.98 -13.56 -7.48
CA ALA A 55 15.99 -12.54 -7.74
C ALA A 55 17.37 -12.85 -7.08
N GLY A 56 17.53 -13.98 -6.40
CA GLY A 56 18.79 -14.36 -5.73
C GLY A 56 19.07 -13.58 -4.45
N LEU A 57 18.05 -12.94 -3.87
CA LEU A 57 18.15 -12.23 -2.61
C LEU A 57 17.71 -13.13 -1.45
N LYS A 58 18.39 -13.02 -0.32
CA LYS A 58 18.01 -13.72 0.91
C LYS A 58 17.26 -12.78 1.85
N ILE A 59 16.08 -13.19 2.28
CA ILE A 59 15.31 -12.53 3.35
C ILE A 59 16.07 -12.69 4.67
N ILE A 60 16.35 -11.58 5.35
CA ILE A 60 17.02 -11.57 6.65
C ILE A 60 16.08 -11.17 7.79
N GLU A 61 15.13 -10.28 7.53
CA GLU A 61 14.07 -9.91 8.45
C GLU A 61 12.78 -9.66 7.68
N ARG A 62 11.65 -9.92 8.34
CA ARG A 62 10.31 -9.55 7.88
C ARG A 62 9.47 -9.19 9.08
N PHE A 63 8.76 -8.08 9.00
CA PHE A 63 7.89 -7.59 10.06
C PHE A 63 6.89 -6.61 9.44
N GLY A 64 5.83 -6.31 10.16
CA GLY A 64 4.91 -5.26 9.75
C GLY A 64 5.08 -4.00 10.58
N TRP A 65 4.81 -2.85 9.95
CA TRP A 65 5.04 -1.51 10.50
C TRP A 65 6.50 -1.25 10.95
N TYR A 66 6.83 0.03 11.14
CA TYR A 66 8.17 0.42 11.61
C TYR A 66 8.44 0.06 13.08
N ASP A 67 7.42 -0.36 13.84
CA ASP A 67 7.55 -0.88 15.20
C ASP A 67 7.91 -2.37 15.26
N LYS A 68 8.17 -3.00 14.10
CA LYS A 68 8.56 -4.41 13.96
C LYS A 68 7.56 -5.41 14.52
N LYS A 69 6.26 -5.11 14.49
CA LYS A 69 5.22 -6.07 14.86
C LYS A 69 5.24 -7.31 13.98
N LEU A 70 4.66 -8.39 14.49
CA LEU A 70 4.40 -9.57 13.68
C LEU A 70 3.52 -9.20 12.48
N ILE A 71 3.79 -9.81 11.33
CA ILE A 71 3.08 -9.51 10.08
C ILE A 71 1.58 -9.77 10.24
N GLU A 72 1.24 -10.83 10.97
CA GLU A 72 -0.12 -11.25 11.29
C GLU A 72 -0.89 -10.21 12.11
N GLU A 73 -0.17 -9.35 12.84
CA GLU A 73 -0.73 -8.28 13.67
C GLU A 73 -0.78 -6.92 12.93
N ALA A 74 0.02 -6.76 11.87
CA ALA A 74 0.25 -5.48 11.19
C ALA A 74 -0.81 -5.08 10.17
N ASN A 75 -1.61 -6.04 9.68
CA ASN A 75 -2.78 -5.92 8.78
C ASN A 75 -2.58 -5.24 7.41
N ARG A 76 -1.77 -4.17 7.30
CA ARG A 76 -1.77 -3.26 6.14
C ARG A 76 -0.39 -2.96 5.57
N GLU A 77 0.68 -3.17 6.34
CA GLU A 77 2.04 -2.84 5.91
C GLU A 77 2.99 -3.99 6.20
N LEU A 78 3.76 -4.36 5.18
CA LEU A 78 4.77 -5.41 5.21
C LEU A 78 6.12 -4.79 4.89
N ILE A 79 7.10 -5.00 5.76
CA ILE A 79 8.48 -4.56 5.57
C ILE A 79 9.35 -5.81 5.50
N PHE A 80 10.15 -5.88 4.43
CA PHE A 80 11.12 -6.94 4.25
C PHE A 80 12.51 -6.34 4.12
N ILE A 81 13.46 -6.96 4.81
CA ILE A 81 14.87 -6.63 4.69
C ILE A 81 15.56 -7.79 3.99
N TYR A 82 16.30 -7.48 2.94
CA TYR A 82 17.00 -8.44 2.11
C TYR A 82 18.49 -8.19 2.11
N ARG A 83 19.25 -9.26 1.89
CA ARG A 83 20.68 -9.19 1.62
C ARG A 83 20.96 -9.88 0.29
N LYS A 84 21.76 -9.23 -0.56
CA LYS A 84 22.30 -9.87 -1.76
C LYS A 84 23.24 -10.99 -1.34
N LEU A 85 23.06 -12.18 -1.93
CA LEU A 85 23.98 -13.29 -1.77
C LEU A 85 25.29 -13.02 -2.53
#